data_AF-A0A1R3VFG3-F1
#
_entry.id   AF-A0A1R3VFG3-F1
#
_cell.length_a   1.000
_cell.length_b   1.000
_cell.length_c   1.000
_cell.angle_alpha   90.00
_cell.angle_beta   90.00
_cell.angle_gamma   90.00
#
_symmetry.space_group_name_H-M   'P 1'
#
loop_
_entity.id
_entity.type
_entity.pdbx_description
1 polymer ?
#
loop_
_entity_poly.entity_id
_entity_poly.type
_entity_poly.pdbx_seq_one_letter_code
_entity_poly.pdbx_strand_id
1 'polypeptide(L)' 'MARTAALGLRIEPIVKEALENAAKADRRTVAAYVEKLIVGDLEAKGYLPKGAAE' A
#
# COMPACT_ATOMS: atom_id res chain seq x y z
N MET A 1 -4.10 18.68 6.01
CA MET A 1 -4.44 17.32 5.57
C MET A 1 -4.64 17.37 4.07
N ALA A 2 -3.61 16.99 3.29
CA ALA A 2 -3.69 17.00 1.83
C ALA A 2 -4.79 16.02 1.38
N ARG A 3 -5.49 16.35 0.29
CA ARG A 3 -6.57 15.54 -0.27
C ARG A 3 -5.98 14.24 -0.80
N THR A 4 -5.96 13.19 0.01
CA THR A 4 -5.58 11.86 -0.44
C THR A 4 -6.73 11.28 -1.28
N ALA A 5 -6.41 10.73 -2.44
CA ALA A 5 -7.37 10.01 -3.24
C ALA A 5 -7.71 8.68 -2.56
N ALA A 6 -8.99 8.37 -2.39
CA ALA A 6 -9.42 7.12 -1.78
C ALA A 6 -9.28 5.96 -2.78
N LEU A 7 -8.72 4.84 -2.32
CA LEU A 7 -8.65 3.58 -3.07
C LEU A 7 -9.54 2.52 -2.40
N GLY A 8 -10.61 2.10 -3.07
CA GLY A 8 -11.48 1.01 -2.62
C GLY A 8 -11.03 -0.34 -3.20
N LEU A 9 -10.66 -1.29 -2.33
CA LEU A 9 -10.21 -2.63 -2.73
C LEU A 9 -11.20 -3.70 -2.28
N ARG A 10 -11.53 -4.62 -3.19
CA ARG A 10 -12.19 -5.90 -2.84
C ARG A 10 -11.18 -7.01 -3.07
N ILE A 11 -10.95 -7.78 -2.02
CA ILE A 11 -10.00 -8.88 -2.01
C ILE A 11 -10.63 -10.07 -1.29
N GLU A 12 -10.18 -11.26 -1.62
CA GLU A 12 -10.59 -12.48 -0.92
C GLU A 12 -10.24 -12.40 0.58
N PRO A 13 -11.06 -12.99 1.47
CA PRO A 13 -10.82 -12.94 2.91
C PRO A 13 -9.42 -13.45 3.32
N ILE A 14 -8.94 -14.52 2.67
CA ILE A 14 -7.62 -15.09 2.92
C ILE A 14 -6.48 -14.11 2.58
N VAL A 15 -6.66 -13.29 1.53
CA VAL A 15 -5.70 -12.27 1.14
C VAL A 15 -5.71 -11.13 2.16
N LYS A 16 -6.89 -10.76 2.67
CA LYS A 16 -7.02 -9.73 3.71
C LYS A 16 -6.30 -10.14 4.99
N GLU A 17 -6.48 -11.38 5.44
CA GLU A 17 -5.80 -11.89 6.63
C GLU A 17 -4.27 -11.89 6.48
N ALA A 18 -3.76 -12.36 5.35
CA ALA A 18 -2.34 -12.32 5.04
C ALA A 18 -1.79 -10.88 5.04
N LEU A 19 -2.55 -9.94 4.46
CA LEU A 19 -2.21 -8.53 4.42
C LEU A 19 -2.15 -7.89 5.81
N GLU A 20 -3.11 -8.20 6.69
CA GLU A 20 -3.14 -7.73 8.08
C GLU A 20 -1.92 -8.23 8.87
N ASN A 21 -1.56 -9.51 8.71
CA ASN A 21 -0.38 -10.09 9.34
C ASN A 21 0.93 -9.43 8.84
N ALA A 22 1.06 -9.21 7.54
CA ALA A 22 2.22 -8.55 6.95
C ALA A 22 2.36 -7.09 7.41
N ALA A 23 1.26 -6.34 7.45
CA ALA A 23 1.24 -4.96 7.93
C ALA A 23 1.66 -4.89 9.41
N LYS A 24 1.17 -5.81 10.25
CA LYS A 24 1.54 -5.92 11.66
C LYS A 24 3.04 -6.22 11.84
N ALA A 25 3.60 -7.13 11.03
CA ALA A 25 5.03 -7.43 11.05
C ALA A 25 5.89 -6.22 10.65
N ASP A 26 5.43 -5.39 9.70
CA ASP A 26 6.09 -4.14 9.28
C ASP A 26 5.84 -2.97 10.25
N ARG A 27 5.04 -3.18 11.32
CA ARG A 27 4.59 -2.16 12.30
C ARG A 27 3.84 -0.99 11.65
N ARG A 28 3.01 -1.29 10.65
CA ARG A 28 2.19 -0.31 9.93
C ARG A 28 0.70 -0.66 10.01
N THR A 29 -0.14 0.34 9.73
CA THR A 29 -1.54 0.08 9.40
C THR A 29 -1.63 -0.62 8.04
N VAL A 30 -2.71 -1.35 7.79
CA VAL A 30 -2.95 -2.00 6.49
C VAL A 30 -2.89 -0.97 5.34
N ALA A 31 -3.50 0.20 5.53
CA ALA A 31 -3.49 1.26 4.52
C ALA A 31 -2.07 1.73 4.16
N ALA A 32 -1.25 2.05 5.17
CA ALA A 32 0.13 2.49 4.95
C ALA A 32 1.04 1.38 4.40
N TYR A 33 0.74 0.12 4.72
CA TYR A 33 1.44 -1.02 4.14
C TYR A 33 1.07 -1.21 2.66
N VAL A 34 -0.21 -1.12 2.31
CA VAL A 34 -0.68 -1.18 0.92
C VAL A 34 -0.10 -0.03 0.10
N GLU A 35 -0.09 1.19 0.65
CA GLU A 35 0.51 2.35 -0.01
C GLU A 35 2.00 2.12 -0.31
N LYS A 36 2.78 1.62 0.66
CA LYS A 36 4.19 1.22 0.45
C LYS A 36 4.34 0.21 -0.69
N LEU A 37 3.48 -0.81 -0.74
CA LEU A 37 3.52 -1.82 -1.80
C LEU A 37 3.20 -1.23 -3.17
N ILE A 38 2.18 -0.38 -3.27
CA ILE A 38 1.79 0.29 -4.51
C ILE A 38 2.91 1.22 -5.00
N VAL A 39 3.41 2.10 -4.13
CA VAL A 39 4.51 3.03 -4.47
C VAL A 39 5.73 2.24 -4.94
N GLY A 40 6.15 1.23 -4.17
CA GLY A 40 7.31 0.41 -4.52
C GLY A 40 7.16 -0.31 -5.87
N ASP A 41 5.99 -0.88 -6.16
CA ASP A 41 5.73 -1.55 -7.45
C ASP A 41 5.70 -0.55 -8.62
N LEU A 42 5.07 0.61 -8.44
CA LEU A 42 4.99 1.64 -9.49
C LEU A 42 6.35 2.29 -9.76
N GLU A 43 7.16 2.55 -8.73
CA GLU A 43 8.54 3.03 -8.88
C GLU A 43 9.42 2.01 -9.58
N ALA A 44 9.33 0.73 -9.19
CA ALA A 44 10.10 -0.35 -9.80
C ALA A 44 9.79 -0.53 -11.30
N LYS A 45 8.54 -0.27 -11.70
CA LYS A 45 8.08 -0.34 -13.09
C LYS A 45 8.23 0.98 -13.86
N GLY A 46 8.68 2.06 -13.21
CA GLY A 46 8.85 3.38 -13.82
C GLY A 46 7.54 4.15 -14.07
N TYR A 47 6.44 3.73 -13.46
CA TYR A 47 5.15 4.44 -13.51
C TYR A 47 5.05 5.57 -12.49
N LEU A 48 5.91 5.57 -11.46
CA LEU A 48 6.03 6.65 -10.49
C LEU A 48 7.51 7.07 -10.40
N PRO A 49 7.83 8.38 -10.45
CA PRO A 49 9.19 8.83 -10.19
C PRO A 49 9.60 8.46 -8.76
N LYS A 50 10.86 8.04 -8.56
CA LYS A 50 11.36 7.67 -7.23
C LYS A 50 11.23 8.83 -6.24
N GLY A 51 10.62 8.59 -5.08
CA GLY A 51 10.41 9.58 -4.02
C GLY A 51 9.26 10.56 -4.30
N ALA A 52 8.42 10.33 -5.31
CA ALA A 52 7.33 11.25 -5.65
C ALA A 52 6.12 11.17 -4.68
N ALA A 53 6.06 10.14 -3.84
CA ALA A 53 4.97 9.90 -2.90
C ALA A 53 5.31 10.21 -1.43
N GLU A 54 6.44 10.89 -1.16
CA GLU A 54 6.85 11.32 0.19
C GLU A 54 6.16 12.62 0.65
#